data_AF-A0A392SC10-F1
#
_entry.id   AF-A0A392SC10-F1
#
_cell.length_a   1.000
_cell.length_b   1.000
_cell.length_c   1.000
_cell.angle_alpha   90.00
_cell.angle_beta   90.00
_cell.angle_gamma   90.00
#
_symmetry.space_group_name_H-M   'P 1'
#
loop_
_entity.id
_entity.type
_entity.pdbx_description
1 polymer ?
#
loop_
_entity_poly.entity_id
_entity_poly.type
_entity_poly.pdbx_seq_one_letter_code
_entity_poly.pdbx_strand_id
1 'polypeptide(L)' 'MDNTGDPRDGRETSFSSDEDGEDIQILTERQLEKRPQSTQEKAVDKAQPAAPLTRSDITDLLAALMSTNETLQQQ' A
#
# COMPACT_ATOMS: atom_id res chain seq x y z
N MET A 1 43.09 -10.92 30.79
CA MET A 1 42.20 -9.86 30.29
C MET A 1 41.33 -10.52 29.24
N ASP A 2 40.02 -10.48 29.45
CA ASP A 2 39.06 -11.09 28.55
C ASP A 2 38.80 -10.13 27.39
N ASN A 3 39.12 -10.56 26.16
CA ASN A 3 38.69 -9.84 24.97
C ASN A 3 38.37 -10.89 23.91
N THR A 4 37.20 -11.50 24.08
CA THR A 4 36.53 -12.29 23.06
C THR A 4 36.32 -11.40 21.84
N GLY A 5 37.16 -11.54 20.82
CA GLY A 5 37.17 -10.71 19.62
C GLY A 5 36.66 -11.47 18.40
N ASP A 6 35.34 -11.50 18.28
CA ASP A 6 34.45 -11.75 17.13
C ASP A 6 34.89 -12.68 15.95
N PRO A 7 34.21 -13.83 15.74
CA PRO A 7 34.46 -14.79 14.65
C PRO A 7 34.13 -14.28 13.23
N ARG A 8 33.73 -13.01 13.07
CA ARG A 8 33.38 -12.43 11.76
C ARG A 8 34.58 -12.08 10.87
N ASP A 9 35.80 -12.21 11.36
CA ASP A 9 37.04 -11.87 10.62
C ASP A 9 37.38 -12.82 9.45
N GLY A 10 36.51 -13.80 9.15
CA GLY A 10 36.79 -14.90 8.23
C GLY A 10 36.03 -14.89 6.91
N ARG A 11 35.50 -13.78 6.40
CA ARG A 11 34.75 -13.81 5.12
C ARG A 11 35.28 -12.81 4.08
N GLU A 12 36.34 -13.21 3.40
CA GLU A 12 36.77 -12.63 2.13
C GLU A 12 35.73 -12.96 1.04
N THR A 13 35.06 -11.95 0.47
CA THR A 13 34.15 -12.14 -0.67
C THR A 13 34.87 -11.85 -1.97
N SER A 14 35.24 -12.90 -2.70
CA SER A 14 35.67 -12.77 -4.10
C SER A 14 34.48 -12.41 -4.97
N PHE A 15 34.60 -11.36 -5.79
CA PHE A 15 33.61 -10.99 -6.80
C PHE A 15 33.94 -11.73 -8.10
N SER A 16 33.07 -12.64 -8.54
CA SER A 16 33.11 -13.14 -9.92
C SER A 16 32.41 -12.14 -10.82
N SER A 17 33.17 -11.53 -11.73
CA SER A 17 32.61 -10.79 -12.86
C SER A 17 31.87 -11.75 -13.78
N ASP A 18 30.62 -11.43 -14.09
CA ASP A 18 30.07 -11.76 -15.40
C ASP A 18 29.35 -10.54 -15.95
N GLU A 19 29.61 -10.33 -17.23
CA GLU A 19 29.41 -9.13 -18.01
C GLU A 19 28.06 -9.26 -18.70
N ASP A 20 27.08 -8.42 -18.37
CA ASP A 20 26.14 -8.00 -19.39
C ASP A 20 25.55 -6.62 -19.06
N GLY A 21 25.27 -5.90 -20.13
CA GLY A 21 25.15 -4.45 -20.23
C GLY A 21 24.24 -3.77 -19.21
N GLU A 22 24.55 -2.48 -19.04
CA GLU A 22 23.67 -1.42 -18.54
C GLU A 22 22.92 -1.74 -17.24
N ASP A 23 23.45 -1.33 -16.08
CA ASP A 23 22.63 -0.67 -15.03
C ASP A 23 23.31 -0.42 -13.68
N ILE A 24 24.65 -0.40 -13.57
CA ILE A 24 25.23 -0.24 -12.23
C ILE A 24 26.47 0.65 -12.17
N GLN A 25 26.28 1.92 -12.51
CA GLN A 25 27.06 3.00 -11.88
C GLN A 25 26.44 3.34 -10.51
N ILE A 26 26.78 2.49 -9.54
CA ILE A 26 26.86 2.68 -8.08
C ILE A 26 26.15 3.95 -7.54
N LEU A 27 24.90 3.80 -7.10
CA LEU A 27 24.26 4.75 -6.19
C LEU A 27 24.71 4.45 -4.76
N THR A 28 25.41 5.39 -4.13
CA THR A 28 25.72 5.31 -2.69
C THR A 28 24.43 5.28 -1.86
N GLU A 29 24.45 4.55 -0.75
CA GLU A 29 23.27 4.16 0.06
C GLU A 29 22.30 5.31 0.39
N ARG A 30 22.80 6.56 0.56
CA ARG A 30 21.96 7.75 0.78
C ARG A 30 21.01 8.13 -0.38
N GLN A 31 21.26 7.66 -1.61
CA GLN A 31 20.38 7.89 -2.76
C GLN A 31 19.36 6.77 -2.99
N LEU A 32 19.68 5.55 -2.54
CA LEU A 32 18.74 4.42 -2.55
C LEU A 32 17.56 4.66 -1.60
N GLU A 33 17.80 5.32 -0.47
CA GLU A 33 16.77 5.67 0.52
C GLU A 33 15.79 6.76 0.05
N LYS A 34 16.14 7.52 -1.00
CA LYS A 34 15.25 8.54 -1.60
C LYS A 34 14.60 8.13 -2.90
N ARG A 35 14.91 6.93 -3.42
CA ARG A 35 14.17 6.42 -4.58
C ARG A 35 12.76 6.14 -4.06
N PRO A 36 11.70 6.78 -4.60
CA PRO A 36 10.37 6.31 -4.30
C PRO A 36 10.37 4.84 -4.70
N GLN A 37 10.18 3.96 -3.71
CA GLN A 37 9.87 2.56 -3.97
C GLN A 37 8.82 2.62 -5.07
N SER A 38 9.09 1.98 -6.21
CA SER A 38 8.09 1.87 -7.28
C SER A 38 6.89 1.26 -6.60
N THR A 39 5.98 2.11 -6.15
CA THR A 39 4.74 1.72 -5.51
C THR A 39 4.02 1.08 -6.66
N GLN A 40 4.17 -0.24 -6.75
CA GLN A 40 3.32 -1.07 -7.57
C GLN A 40 1.92 -0.54 -7.29
N GLU A 41 1.31 0.04 -8.32
CA GLU A 41 -0.05 0.56 -8.20
C GLU A 41 -0.84 -0.57 -7.58
N LYS A 42 -1.33 -0.35 -6.36
CA LYS A 42 -2.16 -1.34 -5.68
C LYS A 42 -3.26 -1.64 -6.67
N ALA A 43 -3.30 -2.86 -7.21
CA ALA A 43 -4.32 -3.27 -8.14
C ALA A 43 -5.65 -2.91 -7.47
N VAL A 44 -6.36 -1.95 -8.05
CA VAL A 44 -7.69 -1.59 -7.57
C VAL A 44 -8.47 -2.88 -7.65
N ASP A 45 -8.79 -3.45 -6.49
CA ASP A 45 -9.74 -4.54 -6.43
C ASP A 45 -10.98 -3.98 -7.10
N LYS A 46 -11.26 -4.46 -8.32
CA LYS A 46 -12.47 -4.13 -9.04
C LYS A 46 -13.59 -4.90 -8.33
N ALA A 47 -13.86 -4.50 -7.10
CA ALA A 47 -15.03 -4.92 -6.37
C ALA A 47 -16.23 -4.71 -7.31
N GLN A 48 -17.10 -5.72 -7.34
CA GLN A 48 -18.28 -5.67 -8.20
C GLN A 48 -18.96 -4.30 -8.07
N PRO A 49 -19.39 -3.68 -9.19
CA PRO A 49 -20.07 -2.41 -9.12
C PRO A 49 -21.23 -2.54 -8.13
N ALA A 50 -21.31 -1.59 -7.20
CA ALA A 50 -22.38 -1.56 -6.22
C ALA A 50 -23.74 -1.70 -6.94
N ALA A 51 -24.64 -2.49 -6.37
CA ALA A 51 -25.95 -2.72 -6.97
C ALA A 51 -26.62 -1.36 -7.27
N PRO A 52 -27.18 -1.17 -8.48
CA PRO A 52 -27.89 0.06 -8.80
C PRO A 52 -29.04 0.27 -7.81
N LEU A 53 -29.17 1.49 -7.29
CA LEU A 53 -30.34 1.84 -6.50
C LEU A 53 -31.59 1.77 -7.37
N THR A 54 -32.60 1.06 -6.88
CA THR A 54 -33.88 0.93 -7.55
C THR A 54 -34.76 2.13 -7.22
N ARG A 55 -35.79 2.36 -8.04
CA ARG A 55 -36.81 3.39 -7.76
C ARG A 55 -37.57 3.10 -6.45
N SER A 56 -37.74 1.83 -6.08
CA SER A 56 -38.33 1.43 -4.81
C SER A 56 -37.46 1.85 -3.64
N ASP A 57 -36.15 1.61 -3.68
CA ASP A 57 -35.23 1.98 -2.59
C ASP A 57 -35.29 3.49 -2.27
N ILE A 58 -35.40 4.31 -3.31
CA ILE A 58 -35.54 5.77 -3.17
C ILE A 58 -36.90 6.14 -2.56
N THR A 59 -37.96 5.44 -2.96
CA THR A 59 -39.32 5.69 -2.45
C THR A 59 -39.42 5.32 -0.97
N ASP A 60 -38.86 4.18 -0.60
CA ASP A 60 -38.84 3.70 0.79
C ASP A 60 -38.03 4.64 1.69
N LEU A 61 -36.88 5.13 1.20
CA LEU A 61 -36.08 6.13 1.90
C LEU A 61 -36.86 7.43 2.13
N LEU A 62 -37.55 7.94 1.11
CA LEU A 62 -38.35 9.16 1.25
C LEU A 62 -39.49 8.98 2.26
N ALA A 63 -40.18 7.84 2.23
CA ALA A 63 -41.23 7.53 3.20
C ALA A 63 -40.70 7.49 4.64
N ALA A 64 -39.56 6.84 4.86
CA ALA A 64 -38.91 6.77 6.17
C ALA A 64 -38.49 8.16 6.68
N LEU A 65 -37.95 9.02 5.80
CA LEU A 65 -37.55 10.38 6.14
C LEU A 65 -38.76 11.26 6.51
N MET A 66 -39.86 11.15 5.76
CA MET A 66 -41.09 11.86 6.10
C MET A 66 -41.65 11.41 7.46
N SER A 67 -41.72 10.10 7.70
CA SER A 67 -42.20 9.55 8.98
C SER A 67 -41.31 9.98 10.17
N THR A 68 -40.00 10.04 9.97
CA THR A 68 -39.06 10.54 10.99
C THR A 68 -39.30 12.02 11.28
N ASN A 69 -39.47 12.84 10.24
CA ASN A 69 -39.75 14.26 10.40
C ASN A 69 -41.08 14.52 11.11
N GLU A 70 -42.13 13.77 10.77
CA GLU A 70 -43.41 13.82 11.47
C GLU A 70 -43.23 13.48 12.95
N THR A 71 -42.53 12.38 13.26
CA THR A 71 -42.25 11.99 14.65
C THR A 71 -41.52 13.09 15.42
N LEU A 72 -40.55 13.78 14.80
CA LEU A 72 -39.81 14.87 15.43
C LEU A 72 -40.66 16.12 15.67
N GLN A 73 -41.65 16.41 14.81
CA GLN A 73 -42.55 17.55 14.99
C GLN A 73 -43.59 17.34 16.09
N GLN A 74 -43.89 16.07 16.41
CA GLN A 74 -44.85 15.72 17.46
C GLN A 74 -44.23 15.68 18.87
N GLN A 75 -42.92 15.98 19.01
CA GLN A 75 -42.21 16.13 20.30
C GLN A 75 -42.19 17.59 20.75
#